data_AF-A0A5C6MZ23-F1
#
_entry.id   AF-A0A5C6MZ23-F1
#
_cell.length_a   1.000
_cell.length_b   1.000
_cell.length_c   1.000
_cell.angle_alpha   90.00
_cell.angle_beta   90.00
_cell.angle_gamma   90.00
#
_symmetry.space_group_name_H-M   'P 1'
#
loop_
_entity.id
_entity.type
_entity.pdbx_description
1 polymer ?
#
loop_
_entity_poly.entity_id
_entity_poly.type
_entity_poly.pdbx_seq_one_letter_code
_entity_poly.pdbx_strand_id
1 'polypeptide(L)'
;MAARTRLPLLLSRNLPLYKHHKQAHTEASVKEPAYPPIVPSLTAKSKSARRRQAEEQIKKICASTVEEKLSLITRVQWMKFVVYPQTFARNADRWYQHFTKTAYIPGLPDKFSLDERGSEQTTVQTTVPGIGDEAFADIRSLVTNVILQERWHTKKRKTFLFRAQEQTFGPLLRNLVAGLTHSLAKYNPQLLLCSLDFDPQVHFYWRRGQRIIPKGHRKGRQEPTRFQIDDCPHSQIRIPQQLKQFTPLEDSYAAEVPEVTYAPNLLPLFRRQYDNNIFTGSKLPDPARYGHTQFHLVPDRYHRDRMERLKQSDQVEVFLRANGIASLFAWTGAQAMYQGFWDREDVTRPFVSQAVITDGKYFSFFCYQLNTVALSVEADSDNPRKNLIWGTESLKLYDGVEDGKVVGLNDGVLKLLVQFLLNQP
;
A
#
# COMPACT_ATOMS: atom_id res chain seq x y z
N MET A 1 12.85 12.21 -75.30
CA MET A 1 14.19 11.57 -75.24
C MET A 1 14.23 10.61 -74.07
N ALA A 2 13.98 9.32 -74.31
CA ALA A 2 14.44 8.18 -73.50
C ALA A 2 14.04 6.90 -74.25
N ALA A 3 15.03 6.21 -74.79
CA ALA A 3 14.89 5.07 -75.69
C ALA A 3 14.50 3.78 -74.96
N ARG A 4 13.63 2.98 -75.60
CA ARG A 4 13.32 1.60 -75.21
C ARG A 4 14.41 0.67 -75.75
N THR A 5 15.18 0.03 -74.87
CA THR A 5 16.10 -1.05 -75.24
C THR A 5 15.38 -2.40 -75.20
N ARG A 6 15.31 -3.07 -76.36
CA ARG A 6 14.90 -4.48 -76.49
C ARG A 6 16.16 -5.34 -76.50
N LEU A 7 16.24 -6.32 -75.61
CA LEU A 7 17.26 -7.38 -75.65
C LEU A 7 16.70 -8.60 -76.40
N PRO A 8 17.47 -9.25 -77.30
CA PRO A 8 17.03 -10.45 -78.01
C PRO A 8 17.29 -11.72 -77.18
N LEU A 9 16.29 -12.60 -77.16
CA LEU A 9 16.40 -13.98 -76.65
C LEU A 9 17.14 -14.84 -77.69
N LEU A 10 18.40 -15.15 -77.43
CA LEU A 10 19.11 -16.23 -78.12
C LEU A 10 18.93 -17.53 -77.32
N LEU A 11 18.02 -18.39 -77.80
CA LEU A 11 17.89 -19.77 -77.35
C LEU A 11 19.06 -20.60 -77.87
N SER A 12 19.93 -21.08 -76.98
CA SER A 12 20.87 -22.16 -77.31
C SER A 12 20.14 -23.50 -77.31
N ARG A 13 20.01 -24.09 -78.50
CA ARG A 13 19.73 -25.52 -78.68
C ARG A 13 20.95 -26.29 -78.18
N ASN A 14 20.83 -26.99 -77.06
CA ASN A 14 21.60 -28.21 -76.72
C ASN A 14 20.98 -28.85 -75.47
N LEU A 15 19.99 -29.72 -75.66
CA LEU A 15 19.46 -30.60 -74.61
C LEU A 15 20.18 -31.95 -74.68
N PRO A 16 20.81 -32.46 -73.61
CA PRO A 16 21.17 -33.85 -73.55
C PRO A 16 19.91 -34.70 -73.26
N LEU A 17 19.79 -35.80 -74.00
CA LEU A 17 18.80 -36.85 -73.80
C LEU A 17 18.83 -37.37 -72.36
N TYR A 18 17.73 -37.17 -71.63
CA TYR A 18 17.49 -37.77 -70.32
C TYR A 18 17.51 -39.30 -70.44
N LYS A 19 18.63 -39.92 -70.07
CA LYS A 19 18.66 -41.36 -69.75
C LYS A 19 17.95 -41.56 -68.41
N HIS A 20 17.01 -42.48 -68.40
CA HIS A 20 16.26 -42.94 -67.24
C HIS A 20 17.18 -43.39 -66.09
N HIS A 21 17.44 -42.50 -65.14
CA HIS A 21 17.76 -42.92 -63.78
C HIS A 21 16.45 -43.35 -63.13
N LYS A 22 16.27 -44.67 -62.96
CA LYS A 22 15.31 -45.21 -61.99
C LYS A 22 15.71 -44.68 -60.62
N GLN A 23 15.06 -43.61 -60.18
CA GLN A 23 15.07 -43.21 -58.78
C GLN A 23 14.32 -44.32 -58.04
N ALA A 24 15.06 -45.14 -57.29
CA ALA A 24 14.46 -45.99 -56.28
C ALA A 24 13.65 -45.06 -55.36
N HIS A 25 12.36 -45.34 -55.21
CA HIS A 25 11.53 -44.70 -54.19
C HIS A 25 12.10 -45.12 -52.83
N THR A 26 13.01 -44.33 -52.28
CA THR A 26 13.32 -44.37 -50.85
C THR A 26 12.01 -44.02 -50.13
N GLU A 27 11.60 -44.86 -49.18
CA GLU A 27 10.43 -44.58 -48.32
C GLU A 27 10.53 -43.15 -47.81
N ALA A 28 9.58 -42.30 -48.22
CA ALA A 28 9.53 -40.93 -47.77
C ALA A 28 9.37 -40.95 -46.25
N SER A 29 10.34 -40.37 -45.52
CA SER A 29 10.21 -40.28 -44.06
C SER A 29 8.85 -39.65 -43.75
N VAL A 30 8.06 -40.33 -42.91
CA VAL A 30 6.77 -39.84 -42.45
C VAL A 30 7.04 -38.58 -41.64
N LYS A 31 7.06 -37.41 -42.30
CA LYS A 31 7.24 -36.13 -41.64
C LYS A 31 5.95 -35.83 -40.90
N GLU A 32 6.01 -35.82 -39.59
CA GLU A 32 4.89 -35.37 -38.77
C GLU A 32 4.47 -33.95 -39.20
N PRO A 33 3.16 -33.72 -39.44
CA PRO A 33 2.69 -32.41 -39.88
C PRO A 33 2.86 -31.37 -38.76
N ALA A 34 3.71 -30.37 -39.01
CA ALA A 34 3.89 -29.24 -38.10
C ALA A 34 2.81 -28.18 -38.32
N TYR A 35 1.66 -28.35 -37.65
CA TYR A 35 0.58 -27.37 -37.70
C TYR A 35 0.94 -26.08 -36.94
N PRO A 36 0.50 -24.91 -37.43
CA PRO A 36 0.65 -23.67 -36.68
C PRO A 36 -0.20 -23.71 -35.41
N PRO A 37 0.21 -23.02 -34.34
CA PRO A 37 -0.55 -22.96 -33.10
C PRO A 37 -1.91 -22.28 -33.34
N ILE A 38 -2.96 -22.82 -32.74
CA ILE A 38 -4.32 -22.25 -32.81
C ILE A 38 -4.37 -21.05 -31.87
N VAL A 39 -3.99 -19.88 -32.37
CA VAL A 39 -3.96 -18.63 -31.62
C VAL A 39 -4.67 -17.50 -32.36
N PRO A 40 -5.35 -16.57 -31.67
CA PRO A 40 -5.98 -15.41 -32.30
C PRO A 40 -4.96 -14.52 -33.00
N SER A 41 -5.33 -13.83 -34.07
CA SER A 41 -4.47 -12.81 -34.70
C SER A 41 -4.15 -11.65 -33.75
N LEU A 42 -2.97 -11.03 -33.87
CA LEU A 42 -2.59 -9.86 -33.05
C LEU A 42 -3.19 -8.54 -33.53
N THR A 43 -3.41 -8.37 -34.82
CA THR A 43 -3.74 -7.05 -35.41
C THR A 43 -5.24 -6.84 -35.67
N ALA A 44 -6.06 -7.90 -35.58
CA ALA A 44 -7.48 -7.78 -35.85
C ALA A 44 -8.21 -6.94 -34.79
N LYS A 45 -9.28 -6.26 -35.20
CA LYS A 45 -10.16 -5.49 -34.31
C LYS A 45 -11.20 -6.39 -33.63
N SER A 46 -10.75 -7.39 -32.87
CA SER A 46 -11.61 -8.36 -32.17
C SER A 46 -11.32 -8.43 -30.67
N LYS A 47 -12.25 -9.02 -29.90
CA LYS A 47 -12.04 -9.27 -28.45
C LYS A 47 -10.89 -10.25 -28.20
N SER A 48 -10.76 -11.27 -29.04
CA SER A 48 -9.71 -12.29 -28.93
C SER A 48 -8.32 -11.73 -29.24
N ALA A 49 -8.19 -10.87 -30.25
CA ALA A 49 -6.94 -10.18 -30.55
C ALA A 49 -6.50 -9.28 -29.38
N ARG A 50 -7.44 -8.54 -28.78
CA ARG A 50 -7.15 -7.68 -27.61
C ARG A 50 -6.71 -8.47 -26.37
N ARG A 51 -7.28 -9.65 -26.14
CA ARG A 51 -6.83 -10.56 -25.06
C ARG A 51 -5.40 -11.03 -25.30
N ARG A 52 -5.10 -11.50 -26.52
CA ARG A 52 -3.74 -11.91 -26.88
C ARG A 52 -2.70 -10.80 -26.73
N GLN A 53 -3.02 -9.58 -27.16
CA GLN A 53 -2.15 -8.41 -26.94
C GLN A 53 -1.88 -8.15 -25.45
N ALA A 54 -2.92 -8.28 -24.60
CA ALA A 54 -2.78 -8.13 -23.17
C ALA A 54 -1.89 -9.24 -22.57
N GLU A 55 -2.04 -10.49 -23.00
CA GLU A 55 -1.21 -11.61 -22.59
C GLU A 55 0.26 -11.42 -22.99
N GLU A 56 0.54 -10.98 -24.21
CA GLU A 56 1.91 -10.67 -24.65
C GLU A 56 2.50 -9.51 -23.86
N GLN A 57 1.70 -8.49 -23.52
CA GLN A 57 2.14 -7.41 -22.63
C GLN A 57 2.43 -7.92 -21.22
N ILE A 58 1.61 -8.83 -20.67
CA ILE A 58 1.85 -9.44 -19.35
C ILE A 58 3.16 -10.23 -19.39
N LYS A 59 3.40 -11.06 -20.41
CA LYS A 59 4.66 -11.80 -20.57
C LYS A 59 5.87 -10.87 -20.62
N LYS A 60 5.74 -9.74 -21.32
CA LYS A 60 6.80 -8.72 -21.37
C LYS A 60 7.08 -8.11 -19.99
N ILE A 61 6.04 -7.81 -19.21
CA ILE A 61 6.18 -7.27 -17.85
C ILE A 61 6.83 -8.32 -16.93
N CYS A 62 6.36 -9.57 -16.95
CA CYS A 62 6.93 -10.63 -16.12
C CYS A 62 8.44 -10.80 -16.34
N ALA A 63 8.90 -10.70 -17.60
CA ALA A 63 10.29 -10.87 -17.98
C ALA A 63 11.21 -9.67 -17.71
N SER A 64 10.67 -8.47 -17.43
CA SER A 64 11.47 -7.25 -17.26
C SER A 64 12.03 -7.08 -15.84
N THR A 65 13.03 -6.21 -15.67
CA THR A 65 13.57 -5.84 -14.36
C THR A 65 12.53 -5.06 -13.54
N VAL A 66 12.73 -4.89 -12.21
CA VAL A 66 11.76 -4.19 -11.36
C VAL A 66 11.48 -2.75 -11.82
N GLU A 67 12.51 -1.98 -12.14
CA GLU A 67 12.36 -0.58 -12.59
C GLU A 67 11.58 -0.51 -13.91
N GLU A 68 11.88 -1.41 -14.85
CA GLU A 68 11.16 -1.54 -16.11
C GLU A 68 9.72 -2.03 -15.90
N LYS A 69 9.48 -2.97 -14.97
CA LYS A 69 8.14 -3.43 -14.58
C LYS A 69 7.29 -2.25 -14.10
N LEU A 70 7.81 -1.47 -13.16
CA LEU A 70 7.13 -0.28 -12.65
C LEU A 70 6.81 0.68 -13.80
N SER A 71 7.79 1.00 -14.65
CA SER A 71 7.59 1.85 -15.82
C SER A 71 6.51 1.32 -16.76
N LEU A 72 6.53 0.03 -17.12
CA LEU A 72 5.54 -0.56 -18.02
C LEU A 72 4.11 -0.57 -17.44
N ILE A 73 3.98 -0.78 -16.13
CA ILE A 73 2.70 -0.77 -15.41
C ILE A 73 2.13 0.66 -15.33
N THR A 74 2.97 1.64 -15.02
CA THR A 74 2.55 3.03 -14.78
C THR A 74 2.47 3.88 -16.05
N ARG A 75 3.12 3.47 -17.15
CA ARG A 75 3.23 4.24 -18.40
C ARG A 75 1.91 4.75 -18.96
N VAL A 76 0.85 3.93 -18.91
CA VAL A 76 -0.41 4.28 -19.58
C VAL A 76 -1.34 5.03 -18.65
N GLN A 77 -1.51 6.33 -18.92
CA GLN A 77 -2.36 7.20 -18.12
C GLN A 77 -3.81 7.16 -18.61
N TRP A 78 -4.72 6.92 -17.66
CA TRP A 78 -6.16 6.97 -17.87
C TRP A 78 -6.80 7.64 -16.66
N MET A 79 -8.03 8.10 -16.84
CA MET A 79 -8.86 8.60 -15.73
C MET A 79 -9.01 7.56 -14.61
N LYS A 80 -8.45 7.89 -13.44
CA LYS A 80 -8.38 7.08 -12.22
C LYS A 80 -9.01 7.82 -11.04
N PHE A 81 -9.50 7.09 -10.07
CA PHE A 81 -10.05 7.61 -8.82
C PHE A 81 -8.92 7.98 -7.86
N VAL A 82 -8.97 9.19 -7.29
CA VAL A 82 -7.99 9.61 -6.27
C VAL A 82 -8.57 9.35 -4.89
N VAL A 83 -7.97 8.39 -4.19
CA VAL A 83 -8.35 7.98 -2.84
C VAL A 83 -7.50 8.78 -1.86
N TYR A 84 -8.16 9.59 -1.04
CA TYR A 84 -7.50 10.43 -0.04
C TYR A 84 -7.54 9.70 1.32
N PRO A 85 -6.41 9.35 1.93
CA PRO A 85 -6.40 8.73 3.27
C PRO A 85 -7.15 9.59 4.30
N GLN A 86 -6.85 10.90 4.31
CA GLN A 86 -7.52 11.89 5.17
C GLN A 86 -8.80 12.46 4.53
N THR A 87 -9.82 11.62 4.38
CA THR A 87 -11.11 11.96 3.72
C THR A 87 -12.19 12.49 4.66
N PHE A 88 -13.11 13.32 4.15
CA PHE A 88 -14.28 13.81 4.89
C PHE A 88 -15.55 12.98 4.63
N ALA A 89 -15.41 11.92 3.83
CA ALA A 89 -16.53 11.08 3.47
C ALA A 89 -17.05 10.29 4.69
N ARG A 90 -18.37 10.17 4.79
CA ARG A 90 -19.01 9.36 5.84
C ARG A 90 -18.85 7.87 5.54
N ASN A 91 -18.60 7.08 6.59
CA ASN A 91 -18.45 5.62 6.50
C ASN A 91 -17.42 5.18 5.44
N ALA A 92 -16.35 5.97 5.27
CA ALA A 92 -15.34 5.76 4.23
C ALA A 92 -14.53 4.48 4.45
N ASP A 93 -14.40 4.03 5.70
CA ASP A 93 -13.71 2.80 6.08
C ASP A 93 -14.27 1.57 5.33
N ARG A 94 -15.59 1.44 5.23
CA ARG A 94 -16.25 0.36 4.50
C ARG A 94 -15.93 0.39 2.99
N TRP A 95 -15.88 1.59 2.40
CA TRP A 95 -15.53 1.75 0.99
C TRP A 95 -14.06 1.42 0.74
N TYR A 96 -13.17 1.81 1.64
CA TYR A 96 -11.74 1.57 1.48
C TYR A 96 -11.44 0.08 1.64
N GLN A 97 -12.04 -0.60 2.62
CA GLN A 97 -12.00 -2.06 2.74
C GLN A 97 -12.39 -2.76 1.44
N HIS A 98 -13.46 -2.31 0.77
CA HIS A 98 -13.87 -2.84 -0.52
C HIS A 98 -12.85 -2.58 -1.64
N PHE A 99 -12.32 -1.35 -1.73
CA PHE A 99 -11.35 -0.97 -2.78
C PHE A 99 -10.01 -1.69 -2.65
N THR A 100 -9.61 -2.05 -1.44
CA THR A 100 -8.31 -2.68 -1.12
C THR A 100 -8.42 -4.18 -0.81
N LYS A 101 -9.64 -4.74 -0.81
CA LYS A 101 -9.94 -6.13 -0.40
C LYS A 101 -9.36 -6.42 0.99
N THR A 102 -9.64 -5.53 1.94
CA THR A 102 -9.11 -5.59 3.31
C THR A 102 -10.22 -5.83 4.31
N ALA A 103 -10.02 -6.76 5.24
CA ALA A 103 -10.91 -6.99 6.38
C ALA A 103 -10.37 -6.27 7.62
N TYR A 104 -11.24 -5.51 8.29
CA TYR A 104 -10.92 -4.85 9.56
C TYR A 104 -11.23 -5.76 10.75
N ILE A 105 -10.24 -5.95 11.62
CA ILE A 105 -10.32 -6.72 12.86
C ILE A 105 -10.14 -5.75 14.04
N PRO A 106 -11.12 -5.65 14.95
CA PRO A 106 -10.97 -4.79 16.12
C PRO A 106 -9.91 -5.34 17.08
N GLY A 107 -9.12 -4.43 17.67
CA GLY A 107 -8.02 -4.79 18.56
C GLY A 107 -6.67 -4.85 17.86
N LEU A 108 -5.65 -5.40 18.52
CA LEU A 108 -4.32 -5.60 17.98
C LEU A 108 -4.04 -7.09 17.76
N PRO A 109 -3.06 -7.46 16.90
CA PRO A 109 -2.62 -8.84 16.79
C PRO A 109 -2.17 -9.42 18.14
N ASP A 110 -2.27 -10.74 18.30
CA ASP A 110 -1.90 -11.47 19.54
C ASP A 110 -0.51 -11.08 20.06
N LYS A 111 0.43 -10.79 19.17
CA LYS A 111 1.79 -10.33 19.50
C LYS A 111 1.83 -9.04 20.36
N PHE A 112 0.81 -8.20 20.26
CA PHE A 112 0.66 -6.96 21.02
C PHE A 112 -0.44 -7.05 22.09
N SER A 113 -1.08 -8.20 22.24
CA SER A 113 -2.02 -8.41 23.33
C SER A 113 -1.24 -8.46 24.64
N LEU A 114 -1.52 -7.50 25.52
CA LEU A 114 -1.15 -7.59 26.93
C LEU A 114 -2.09 -8.65 27.53
N ASP A 115 -1.55 -9.78 28.01
CA ASP A 115 -2.33 -10.93 28.47
C ASP A 115 -3.51 -10.56 29.40
N GLU A 116 -4.74 -10.61 28.87
CA GLU A 116 -5.99 -10.65 29.66
C GLU A 116 -6.57 -12.08 29.72
N ARG A 117 -5.73 -13.13 29.66
CA ARG A 117 -6.19 -14.52 29.83
C ARG A 117 -5.46 -15.23 30.95
N GLY A 118 -6.02 -15.09 32.15
CA GLY A 118 -6.21 -16.21 33.08
C GLY A 118 -5.25 -16.34 34.27
N SER A 119 -5.51 -15.58 35.35
CA SER A 119 -5.66 -16.14 36.71
C SER A 119 -6.09 -15.04 37.67
N GLU A 120 -7.16 -15.33 38.42
CA GLU A 120 -7.61 -14.54 39.55
C GLU A 120 -6.44 -14.28 40.53
N GLN A 121 -6.39 -13.05 41.03
CA GLN A 121 -5.60 -12.56 42.17
C GLN A 121 -4.08 -12.39 41.98
N THR A 122 -3.69 -11.11 42.04
CA THR A 122 -2.41 -10.54 42.52
C THR A 122 -1.34 -10.21 41.47
N THR A 123 -0.98 -8.92 41.45
CA THR A 123 0.10 -8.23 40.70
C THR A 123 -0.06 -8.06 39.18
N VAL A 124 -0.45 -6.82 38.80
CA VAL A 124 -0.34 -6.21 37.47
C VAL A 124 1.06 -6.49 36.90
N GLN A 125 1.16 -7.27 35.82
CA GLN A 125 2.41 -7.39 35.08
C GLN A 125 2.63 -6.09 34.30
N THR A 126 3.47 -5.24 34.89
CA THR A 126 3.66 -3.82 34.53
C THR A 126 4.79 -3.62 33.50
N THR A 127 5.35 -4.67 32.92
CA THR A 127 6.60 -4.62 32.16
C THR A 127 6.39 -4.76 30.64
N VAL A 128 7.05 -3.90 29.87
CA VAL A 128 7.19 -4.12 28.42
C VAL A 128 8.24 -5.20 28.20
N PRO A 129 7.98 -6.26 27.43
CA PRO A 129 8.96 -7.31 27.19
C PRO A 129 10.29 -6.72 26.68
N GLY A 130 11.37 -6.93 27.42
CA GLY A 130 12.74 -6.50 27.04
C GLY A 130 13.17 -5.11 27.52
N ILE A 131 12.32 -4.34 28.21
CA ILE A 131 12.68 -3.06 28.82
C ILE A 131 12.46 -3.12 30.32
N GLY A 132 13.51 -2.81 31.10
CA GLY A 132 13.43 -2.69 32.55
C GLY A 132 12.70 -1.42 32.99
N ASP A 133 12.16 -1.41 34.21
CA ASP A 133 11.34 -0.32 34.73
C ASP A 133 12.06 1.04 34.76
N GLU A 134 13.37 1.05 35.04
CA GLU A 134 14.19 2.28 35.00
C GLU A 134 14.25 2.88 33.59
N ALA A 135 14.48 2.05 32.58
CA ALA A 135 14.50 2.50 31.19
C ALA A 135 13.12 2.97 30.72
N PHE A 136 12.03 2.35 31.21
CA PHE A 136 10.69 2.85 30.96
C PHE A 136 10.44 4.20 31.65
N ALA A 137 10.97 4.41 32.86
CA ALA A 137 10.91 5.70 33.55
C ALA A 137 11.66 6.79 32.78
N ASP A 138 12.81 6.47 32.19
CA ASP A 138 13.56 7.39 31.31
C ASP A 138 12.74 7.75 30.07
N ILE A 139 12.10 6.77 29.42
CA ILE A 139 11.22 7.01 28.26
C ILE A 139 10.02 7.87 28.67
N ARG A 140 9.39 7.60 29.82
CA ARG A 140 8.29 8.40 30.36
C ARG A 140 8.74 9.84 30.62
N SER A 141 9.94 10.03 31.15
CA SER A 141 10.52 11.36 31.38
C SER A 141 10.77 12.10 30.06
N LEU A 142 11.28 11.41 29.03
CA LEU A 142 11.50 11.95 27.69
C LEU A 142 10.19 12.41 27.06
N VAL A 143 9.15 11.57 27.09
CA VAL A 143 7.83 11.92 26.54
C VAL A 143 7.23 13.11 27.30
N THR A 144 7.35 13.13 28.62
CA THR A 144 6.90 14.26 29.46
C THR A 144 7.61 15.55 29.06
N ASN A 145 8.93 15.51 28.90
CA ASN A 145 9.73 16.66 28.52
C ASN A 145 9.37 17.17 27.11
N VAL A 146 9.15 16.28 26.14
CA VAL A 146 8.71 16.64 24.79
C VAL A 146 7.33 17.33 24.82
N ILE A 147 6.39 16.82 25.62
CA ILE A 147 5.07 17.43 25.79
C ILE A 147 5.21 18.82 26.42
N LEU A 148 5.97 18.96 27.51
CA LEU A 148 6.18 20.24 28.19
C LEU A 148 6.92 21.25 27.32
N GLN A 149 7.90 20.81 26.54
CA GLN A 149 8.64 21.67 25.62
C GLN A 149 7.70 22.37 24.63
N GLU A 150 6.82 21.61 23.99
CA GLU A 150 5.95 22.16 22.94
C GLU A 150 4.69 22.85 23.48
N ARG A 151 4.17 22.40 24.64
CA ARG A 151 2.91 22.91 25.22
C ARG A 151 3.09 24.02 26.24
N TRP A 152 4.25 24.11 26.90
CA TRP A 152 4.49 25.04 28.00
C TRP A 152 5.70 25.96 27.76
N HIS A 153 6.87 25.40 27.45
CA HIS A 153 8.10 26.18 27.35
C HIS A 153 8.20 26.99 26.04
N THR A 154 7.80 26.41 24.92
CA THR A 154 7.87 27.07 23.62
C THR A 154 6.74 28.09 23.47
N LYS A 155 7.09 29.39 23.49
CA LYS A 155 6.15 30.47 23.23
C LYS A 155 5.84 30.55 21.73
N LYS A 156 4.72 29.99 21.30
CA LYS A 156 4.25 30.06 19.91
C LYS A 156 3.43 31.33 19.68
N ARG A 157 3.57 31.94 18.49
CA ARG A 157 2.65 32.99 18.03
C ARG A 157 1.26 32.40 17.79
N LYS A 158 0.23 33.24 17.79
CA LYS A 158 -1.14 32.81 17.48
C LYS A 158 -1.14 32.11 16.11
N THR A 159 -1.57 30.85 16.09
CA THR A 159 -1.58 30.02 14.90
C THR A 159 -2.73 30.43 13.98
N PHE A 160 -2.56 30.15 12.69
CA PHE A 160 -3.63 30.37 11.72
C PHE A 160 -4.78 29.38 11.99
N LEU A 161 -6.03 29.86 11.96
CA LEU A 161 -7.21 29.01 11.99
C LEU A 161 -7.06 27.98 10.85
N PHE A 162 -7.18 26.68 11.09
CA PHE A 162 -7.00 25.58 10.12
C PHE A 162 -5.58 24.98 9.96
N ARG A 163 -4.54 25.50 10.61
CA ARG A 163 -3.22 24.83 10.72
C ARG A 163 -2.74 24.72 12.17
N ALA A 164 -3.66 24.81 13.12
CA ALA A 164 -3.33 24.85 14.53
C ALA A 164 -2.77 23.50 15.00
N GLN A 165 -3.37 22.37 14.63
CA GLN A 165 -2.86 21.04 14.98
C GLN A 165 -1.50 20.78 14.34
N GLU A 166 -1.33 21.08 13.05
CA GLU A 166 -0.06 20.88 12.35
C GLU A 166 1.09 21.66 13.01
N GLN A 167 0.87 22.95 13.32
CA GLN A 167 1.89 23.80 13.95
C GLN A 167 2.11 23.49 15.44
N THR A 168 1.07 23.00 16.12
CA THR A 168 1.14 22.70 17.56
C THR A 168 1.73 21.32 17.82
N PHE A 169 1.20 20.31 17.13
CA PHE A 169 1.48 18.90 17.37
C PHE A 169 2.42 18.27 16.35
N GLY A 170 2.62 18.85 15.17
CA GLY A 170 3.63 18.39 14.22
C GLY A 170 5.04 18.38 14.83
N PRO A 171 5.52 19.48 15.42
CA PRO A 171 6.82 19.49 16.11
C PRO A 171 6.88 18.52 17.30
N LEU A 172 5.78 18.39 18.06
CA LEU A 172 5.68 17.43 19.16
C LEU A 172 5.87 16.00 18.66
N LEU A 173 5.15 15.62 17.60
CA LEU A 173 5.23 14.29 17.02
C LEU A 173 6.62 14.03 16.40
N ARG A 174 7.21 15.04 15.76
CA ARG A 174 8.58 14.97 15.23
C ARG A 174 9.61 14.69 16.33
N ASN A 175 9.57 15.45 17.42
CA ASN A 175 10.49 15.29 18.55
C ASN A 175 10.25 13.97 19.29
N LEU A 176 9.00 13.57 19.44
CA LEU A 176 8.61 12.31 20.07
C LEU A 176 9.13 11.12 19.26
N VAL A 177 8.91 11.08 17.95
CA VAL A 177 9.38 9.98 17.09
C VAL A 177 10.90 9.94 17.04
N ALA A 178 11.57 11.09 16.87
CA ALA A 178 13.03 11.14 16.85
C ALA A 178 13.65 10.69 18.19
N GLY A 179 13.11 11.19 19.31
CA GLY A 179 13.59 10.86 20.66
C GLY A 179 13.37 9.39 21.00
N LEU A 180 12.19 8.84 20.70
CA LEU A 180 11.89 7.42 20.92
C LEU A 180 12.73 6.51 20.03
N THR A 181 12.87 6.83 18.75
CA THR A 181 13.69 6.02 17.83
C THR A 181 15.14 5.96 18.32
N HIS A 182 15.68 7.08 18.78
CA HIS A 182 17.05 7.13 19.32
C HIS A 182 17.19 6.38 20.65
N SER A 183 16.27 6.60 21.60
CA SER A 183 16.30 5.95 22.92
C SER A 183 16.13 4.42 22.80
N LEU A 184 15.24 3.97 21.92
CA LEU A 184 14.94 2.56 21.73
C LEU A 184 15.97 1.83 20.85
N ALA A 185 16.87 2.56 20.18
CA ALA A 185 17.92 1.97 19.34
C ALA A 185 18.87 1.05 20.13
N LYS A 186 19.01 1.27 21.45
CA LYS A 186 19.76 0.38 22.35
C LYS A 186 19.12 -1.02 22.46
N TYR A 187 17.79 -1.11 22.38
CA TYR A 187 17.02 -2.34 22.55
C TYR A 187 16.63 -2.97 21.22
N ASN A 188 16.47 -2.17 20.17
CA ASN A 188 16.20 -2.63 18.82
C ASN A 188 17.30 -2.15 17.86
N PRO A 189 18.29 -3.02 17.51
CA PRO A 189 19.41 -2.62 16.65
C PRO A 189 18.97 -2.25 15.23
N GLN A 190 17.78 -2.67 14.79
CA GLN A 190 17.24 -2.27 13.47
C GLN A 190 16.96 -0.77 13.40
N LEU A 191 16.67 -0.12 14.53
CA LEU A 191 16.47 1.33 14.58
C LEU A 191 17.78 2.11 14.40
N LEU A 192 18.95 1.50 14.65
CA LEU A 192 20.24 2.13 14.32
C LEU A 192 20.48 2.20 12.81
N LEU A 193 19.96 1.21 12.07
CA LEU A 193 20.10 1.10 10.62
C LEU A 193 18.89 1.65 9.86
N CYS A 194 17.91 2.21 10.59
CA CYS A 194 16.69 2.71 9.98
C CYS A 194 16.89 4.07 9.32
N SER A 195 16.02 4.37 8.35
CA SER A 195 15.88 5.68 7.77
C SER A 195 14.59 6.31 8.30
N LEU A 196 14.72 7.44 8.99
CA LEU A 196 13.61 8.22 9.51
C LEU A 196 13.35 9.39 8.56
N ASP A 197 12.25 9.33 7.82
CA ASP A 197 11.85 10.41 6.92
C ASP A 197 10.78 11.29 7.59
N PHE A 198 10.81 12.59 7.32
CA PHE A 198 9.77 13.54 7.70
C PHE A 198 9.07 14.06 6.45
N ASP A 199 7.74 14.08 6.49
CA ASP A 199 6.87 14.47 5.38
C ASP A 199 7.19 13.74 4.04
N PRO A 200 7.45 12.41 4.03
CA PRO A 200 7.74 11.69 2.80
C PRO A 200 6.47 11.52 1.95
N GLN A 201 6.66 11.41 0.65
CA GLN A 201 5.58 11.05 -0.27
C GLN A 201 5.40 9.54 -0.32
N VAL A 202 4.16 9.06 -0.26
CA VAL A 202 3.81 7.65 -0.45
C VAL A 202 2.70 7.54 -1.47
N HIS A 203 2.97 6.81 -2.55
CA HIS A 203 2.07 6.70 -3.69
C HIS A 203 1.82 5.25 -4.06
N PHE A 204 0.58 4.92 -4.40
CA PHE A 204 0.26 3.60 -4.93
C PHE A 204 -0.85 3.64 -5.98
N TYR A 205 -0.60 2.96 -7.10
CA TYR A 205 -1.52 2.82 -8.22
C TYR A 205 -1.94 1.36 -8.37
N TRP A 206 -3.26 1.12 -8.42
CA TRP A 206 -3.78 -0.24 -8.62
C TRP A 206 -5.11 -0.24 -9.37
N ARG A 207 -5.60 -1.45 -9.66
CA ARG A 207 -6.87 -1.71 -10.32
C ARG A 207 -7.71 -2.62 -9.43
N ARG A 208 -9.00 -2.29 -9.28
CA ARG A 208 -9.97 -3.12 -8.54
C ARG A 208 -11.32 -3.01 -9.23
N GLY A 209 -11.88 -4.14 -9.65
CA GLY A 209 -13.18 -4.17 -10.31
C GLY A 209 -13.21 -3.60 -11.74
N GLN A 210 -14.39 -3.64 -12.34
CA GLN A 210 -14.64 -3.17 -13.71
C GLN A 210 -15.94 -2.36 -13.76
N ARG A 211 -16.07 -1.54 -14.79
CA ARG A 211 -17.29 -0.79 -15.05
C ARG A 211 -17.58 -0.70 -16.54
N ILE A 212 -18.86 -0.55 -16.87
CA ILE A 212 -19.30 -0.27 -18.23
C ILE A 212 -19.43 1.25 -18.39
N ILE A 213 -18.83 1.80 -19.44
CA ILE A 213 -18.88 3.24 -19.69
C ILE A 213 -20.33 3.65 -20.04
N PRO A 214 -20.95 4.57 -19.26
CA PRO A 214 -22.37 4.86 -19.40
C PRO A 214 -22.70 5.79 -20.58
N LYS A 215 -21.82 6.75 -20.90
CA LYS A 215 -22.04 7.81 -21.90
C LYS A 215 -20.78 8.09 -22.72
N GLY A 216 -20.94 8.78 -23.86
CA GLY A 216 -19.85 9.17 -24.76
C GLY A 216 -19.50 8.13 -25.83
N HIS A 217 -18.48 8.41 -26.66
CA HIS A 217 -18.12 7.58 -27.82
C HIS A 217 -17.63 6.16 -27.45
N ARG A 218 -17.23 5.91 -26.19
CA ARG A 218 -16.83 4.60 -25.67
C ARG A 218 -17.96 3.87 -24.93
N LYS A 219 -19.21 4.34 -25.04
CA LYS A 219 -20.37 3.74 -24.36
C LYS A 219 -20.45 2.23 -24.60
N GLY A 220 -20.81 1.49 -23.55
CA GLY A 220 -20.97 0.03 -23.59
C GLY A 220 -19.66 -0.77 -23.56
N ARG A 221 -18.50 -0.10 -23.60
CA ARG A 221 -17.20 -0.77 -23.44
C ARG A 221 -16.91 -0.99 -21.95
N GLN A 222 -16.42 -2.18 -21.62
CA GLN A 222 -15.88 -2.49 -20.30
C GLN A 222 -14.50 -1.86 -20.12
N GLU A 223 -14.26 -1.26 -18.96
CA GLU A 223 -12.95 -0.77 -18.55
C GLU A 223 -12.68 -1.11 -17.08
N PRO A 224 -11.41 -1.35 -16.71
CA PRO A 224 -11.05 -1.56 -15.31
C PRO A 224 -11.18 -0.25 -14.53
N THR A 225 -11.64 -0.36 -13.29
CA THR A 225 -11.64 0.77 -12.38
C THR A 225 -10.23 0.91 -11.79
N ARG A 226 -9.66 2.11 -11.91
CA ARG A 226 -8.30 2.44 -11.52
C ARG A 226 -8.33 3.37 -10.32
N PHE A 227 -7.39 3.17 -9.40
CA PHE A 227 -7.26 3.97 -8.19
C PHE A 227 -5.82 4.45 -8.02
N GLN A 228 -5.67 5.59 -7.35
CA GLN A 228 -4.40 6.16 -6.93
C GLN A 228 -4.58 6.65 -5.49
N ILE A 229 -3.64 6.30 -4.61
CA ILE A 229 -3.47 6.97 -3.32
C ILE A 229 -2.25 7.86 -3.43
N ASP A 230 -2.42 9.11 -3.01
CA ASP A 230 -1.35 10.07 -2.83
C ASP A 230 -1.37 10.51 -1.37
N ASP A 231 -0.44 9.96 -0.60
CA ASP A 231 -0.34 10.15 0.84
C ASP A 231 0.96 10.87 1.20
N CYS A 232 0.93 11.53 2.35
CA CYS A 232 2.03 12.28 2.93
C CYS A 232 1.97 12.11 4.46
N PRO A 233 2.44 10.97 5.00
CA PRO A 233 2.57 10.79 6.44
C PRO A 233 3.46 11.87 7.06
N HIS A 234 3.28 12.16 8.35
CA HIS A 234 4.13 13.11 9.08
C HIS A 234 5.57 12.60 9.21
N SER A 235 5.70 11.32 9.54
CA SER A 235 6.98 10.64 9.54
C SER A 235 6.82 9.16 9.25
N GLN A 236 7.88 8.53 8.77
CA GLN A 236 7.93 7.08 8.59
C GLN A 236 9.31 6.54 8.93
N ILE A 237 9.33 5.32 9.45
CA ILE A 237 10.55 4.58 9.74
C ILE A 237 10.67 3.47 8.69
N ARG A 238 11.76 3.48 7.93
CA ARG A 238 12.10 2.43 6.97
C ARG A 238 13.31 1.64 7.46
N ILE A 239 13.29 0.33 7.24
CA ILE A 239 14.30 -0.62 7.72
C ILE A 239 14.80 -1.51 6.56
N PRO A 240 16.02 -2.06 6.68
CA PRO A 240 16.59 -2.91 5.63
C PRO A 240 15.98 -4.31 5.56
N GLN A 241 15.39 -4.80 6.65
CA GLN A 241 14.81 -6.14 6.76
C GLN A 241 13.30 -6.09 6.95
N GLN A 242 12.58 -7.08 6.45
CA GLN A 242 11.12 -7.12 6.50
C GLN A 242 10.62 -7.59 7.87
N LEU A 243 9.59 -6.95 8.41
CA LEU A 243 8.93 -7.39 9.65
C LEU A 243 8.27 -8.76 9.49
N LYS A 244 8.21 -9.54 10.59
CA LYS A 244 7.46 -10.80 10.64
C LYS A 244 5.97 -10.58 10.39
N GLN A 245 5.36 -11.55 9.70
CA GLN A 245 3.90 -11.61 9.57
C GLN A 245 3.22 -11.71 10.94
N PHE A 246 2.01 -11.15 11.07
CA PHE A 246 1.22 -11.24 12.31
C PHE A 246 0.45 -12.54 12.37
N THR A 247 -0.16 -12.94 11.26
CA THR A 247 -0.90 -14.19 11.12
C THR A 247 -0.44 -14.95 9.88
N PRO A 248 -0.56 -16.28 9.86
CA PRO A 248 -0.51 -17.09 8.65
C PRO A 248 -1.36 -16.53 7.51
N LEU A 249 -1.00 -16.87 6.28
CA LEU A 249 -1.68 -16.40 5.07
C LEU A 249 -3.08 -17.03 4.95
N GLU A 250 -3.20 -18.28 5.40
CA GLU A 250 -4.41 -19.10 5.34
C GLU A 250 -5.55 -18.52 6.20
N ASP A 251 -5.22 -17.92 7.35
CA ASP A 251 -6.19 -17.30 8.25
C ASP A 251 -6.93 -16.13 7.58
N SER A 252 -6.32 -15.53 6.56
CA SER A 252 -6.95 -14.44 5.82
C SER A 252 -8.17 -14.86 4.99
N TYR A 253 -8.34 -16.15 4.71
CA TYR A 253 -9.37 -16.62 3.78
C TYR A 253 -10.77 -16.48 4.37
N ALA A 254 -10.89 -16.71 5.68
CA ALA A 254 -12.14 -16.61 6.44
C ALA A 254 -12.56 -15.17 6.72
N ALA A 255 -11.66 -14.20 6.59
CA ALA A 255 -11.95 -12.81 6.97
C ALA A 255 -13.07 -12.20 6.11
N GLU A 256 -13.98 -11.44 6.70
CA GLU A 256 -15.08 -10.83 5.96
C GLU A 256 -14.70 -9.43 5.45
N VAL A 257 -14.81 -9.23 4.14
CA VAL A 257 -14.59 -7.92 3.51
C VAL A 257 -15.93 -7.34 3.12
N PRO A 258 -16.29 -6.13 3.58
CA PRO A 258 -17.52 -5.48 3.17
C PRO A 258 -17.57 -5.27 1.65
N GLU A 259 -18.66 -5.73 1.03
CA GLU A 259 -18.93 -5.44 -0.38
C GLU A 259 -19.76 -4.15 -0.50
N VAL A 260 -19.38 -3.31 -1.46
CA VAL A 260 -20.11 -2.10 -1.83
C VAL A 260 -20.58 -2.26 -3.27
N THR A 261 -21.89 -2.38 -3.45
CA THR A 261 -22.54 -2.56 -4.76
C THR A 261 -22.65 -1.25 -5.55
N TYR A 262 -22.42 -0.13 -4.88
CA TYR A 262 -22.54 1.22 -5.43
C TYR A 262 -21.29 1.65 -6.19
N ALA A 263 -21.47 2.51 -7.20
CA ALA A 263 -20.35 3.08 -7.93
C ALA A 263 -19.48 3.98 -7.02
N PRO A 264 -18.14 3.97 -7.14
CA PRO A 264 -17.24 4.80 -6.32
C PRO A 264 -17.53 6.32 -6.38
N ASN A 265 -18.20 6.78 -7.44
CA ASN A 265 -18.61 8.19 -7.61
C ASN A 265 -19.65 8.67 -6.57
N LEU A 266 -20.31 7.75 -5.85
CA LEU A 266 -21.29 8.11 -4.82
C LEU A 266 -20.62 8.47 -3.48
N LEU A 267 -19.38 8.03 -3.28
CA LEU A 267 -18.48 8.65 -2.32
C LEU A 267 -17.99 9.98 -2.91
N PRO A 268 -17.66 11.03 -2.13
CA PRO A 268 -17.07 12.27 -2.65
C PRO A 268 -15.63 12.04 -3.16
N LEU A 269 -15.49 11.19 -4.17
CA LEU A 269 -14.26 10.64 -4.70
C LEU A 269 -14.29 10.81 -6.22
N PHE A 270 -13.34 11.60 -6.71
CA PHE A 270 -13.37 12.12 -8.07
C PHE A 270 -12.31 11.47 -8.94
N ARG A 271 -12.57 11.46 -10.25
CA ARG A 271 -11.64 10.92 -11.23
C ARG A 271 -10.75 12.02 -11.78
N ARG A 272 -9.46 11.74 -11.88
CA ARG A 272 -8.43 12.60 -12.46
C ARG A 272 -7.51 11.79 -13.37
N GLN A 273 -6.76 12.46 -14.23
CA GLN A 273 -5.73 11.83 -15.05
C GLN A 273 -4.43 12.62 -14.89
N TYR A 274 -3.40 11.92 -14.45
CA TYR A 274 -2.03 12.39 -14.22
C TYR A 274 -1.13 11.16 -14.11
N ASP A 275 0.17 11.38 -13.92
CA ASP A 275 1.18 10.34 -13.79
C ASP A 275 0.79 9.29 -12.74
N ASN A 276 1.00 8.01 -13.08
CA ASN A 276 0.77 6.91 -12.15
C ASN A 276 2.02 6.71 -11.31
N ASN A 277 1.90 6.95 -10.00
CA ASN A 277 3.04 6.94 -9.10
C ASN A 277 2.95 5.75 -8.16
N ILE A 278 4.07 5.06 -7.99
CA ILE A 278 4.28 3.99 -7.03
C ILE A 278 5.58 4.31 -6.34
N PHE A 279 5.48 4.71 -5.07
CA PHE A 279 6.59 5.32 -4.35
C PHE A 279 6.46 5.04 -2.86
N THR A 280 7.53 4.56 -2.24
CA THR A 280 7.57 4.16 -0.82
C THR A 280 8.11 5.25 0.12
N GLY A 281 8.51 6.40 -0.43
CA GLY A 281 9.28 7.45 0.25
C GLY A 281 10.72 7.56 -0.24
N SER A 282 11.24 6.53 -0.91
CA SER A 282 12.56 6.56 -1.55
C SER A 282 12.57 5.87 -2.91
N LYS A 283 13.56 6.22 -3.74
CA LYS A 283 13.75 5.65 -5.07
C LYS A 283 14.59 4.37 -5.00
N LEU A 284 14.41 3.48 -5.97
CA LEU A 284 15.30 2.34 -6.17
C LEU A 284 16.66 2.83 -6.73
N PRO A 285 17.80 2.24 -6.32
CA PRO A 285 17.99 1.31 -5.21
C PRO A 285 18.22 2.03 -3.87
N ASP A 286 17.43 1.72 -2.85
CA ASP A 286 17.65 2.13 -1.45
C ASP A 286 17.92 0.89 -0.58
N PRO A 287 18.88 0.89 0.36
CA PRO A 287 19.02 -0.17 1.35
C PRO A 287 17.80 -0.33 2.28
N ALA A 288 17.13 0.76 2.70
CA ALA A 288 16.00 0.73 3.62
C ALA A 288 14.66 0.55 2.87
N ARG A 289 14.43 -0.68 2.39
CA ARG A 289 13.35 -1.01 1.45
C ARG A 289 12.00 -1.30 2.09
N TYR A 290 11.98 -1.66 3.37
CA TYR A 290 10.78 -2.12 4.06
C TYR A 290 10.29 -1.06 5.04
N GLY A 291 8.98 -0.97 5.20
CA GLY A 291 8.34 -0.11 6.18
C GLY A 291 8.31 -0.76 7.55
N HIS A 292 8.63 0.01 8.59
CA HIS A 292 8.44 -0.38 9.99
C HIS A 292 7.14 0.24 10.53
N THR A 293 7.17 1.53 10.87
CA THR A 293 6.03 2.27 11.42
C THR A 293 5.87 3.63 10.73
N GLN A 294 4.63 3.98 10.39
CA GLN A 294 4.23 5.31 9.93
C GLN A 294 3.53 6.10 11.05
N PHE A 295 3.74 7.42 11.05
CA PHE A 295 3.05 8.34 11.94
C PHE A 295 2.24 9.33 11.13
N HIS A 296 0.96 9.45 11.48
CA HIS A 296 0.01 10.33 10.83
C HIS A 296 -0.56 11.32 11.82
N LEU A 297 -0.57 12.59 11.43
CA LEU A 297 -1.22 13.65 12.19
C LEU A 297 -2.61 13.93 11.60
N VAL A 298 -3.62 13.92 12.45
CA VAL A 298 -4.99 14.33 12.09
C VAL A 298 -5.00 15.85 11.85
N PRO A 299 -5.51 16.34 10.71
CA PRO A 299 -5.60 17.77 10.43
C PRO A 299 -6.80 18.42 11.13
N ASP A 300 -6.74 19.75 11.32
CA ASP A 300 -7.76 20.57 12.01
C ASP A 300 -9.20 20.32 11.57
N ARG A 301 -9.39 19.94 10.31
CA ARG A 301 -10.71 19.66 9.73
C ARG A 301 -11.42 18.50 10.43
N TYR A 302 -10.68 17.54 10.97
CA TYR A 302 -11.21 16.35 11.65
C TYR A 302 -10.92 16.36 13.16
N HIS A 303 -10.56 17.52 13.72
CA HIS A 303 -10.43 17.70 15.15
C HIS A 303 -11.73 17.30 15.87
N ARG A 304 -11.63 16.56 16.99
CA ARG A 304 -12.78 16.03 17.74
C ARG A 304 -13.82 17.10 18.09
N ASP A 305 -13.40 18.23 18.66
CA ASP A 305 -14.30 19.35 19.00
C ASP A 305 -15.05 19.92 17.79
N ARG A 306 -14.46 19.84 16.59
CA ARG A 306 -15.14 20.26 15.35
C ARG A 306 -16.16 19.20 14.93
N MET A 307 -15.80 17.92 14.99
CA MET A 307 -16.70 16.81 14.67
C MET A 307 -17.90 16.77 15.62
N GLU A 308 -17.68 17.01 16.91
CA GLU A 308 -18.73 17.12 17.92
C GLU A 308 -19.69 18.27 17.62
N ARG A 309 -19.18 19.48 17.33
CA ARG A 309 -20.01 20.63 16.92
C ARG A 309 -20.85 20.35 15.67
N LEU A 310 -20.36 19.51 14.77
CA LEU A 310 -21.08 19.08 13.57
C LEU A 310 -22.03 17.89 13.82
N LYS A 311 -22.10 17.37 15.05
CA LYS A 311 -22.85 16.15 15.42
C LYS A 311 -22.41 14.92 14.63
N GLN A 312 -21.10 14.77 14.45
CA GLN A 312 -20.46 13.68 13.71
C GLN A 312 -19.35 13.00 14.54
N SER A 313 -19.52 12.91 15.86
CA SER A 313 -18.55 12.26 16.74
C SER A 313 -18.35 10.78 16.43
N ASP A 314 -19.39 10.10 15.93
CA ASP A 314 -19.37 8.72 15.44
C ASP A 314 -18.42 8.51 14.26
N GLN A 315 -18.15 9.56 13.48
CA GLN A 315 -17.29 9.50 12.30
C GLN A 315 -15.79 9.67 12.62
N VAL A 316 -15.42 9.97 13.88
CA VAL A 316 -14.01 10.14 14.27
C VAL A 316 -13.24 8.83 14.09
N GLU A 317 -13.73 7.72 14.65
CA GLU A 317 -13.04 6.42 14.53
C GLU A 317 -13.09 5.89 13.09
N VAL A 318 -14.21 6.12 12.38
CA VAL A 318 -14.35 5.79 10.95
C VAL A 318 -13.26 6.46 10.11
N PHE A 319 -13.01 7.75 10.36
CA PHE A 319 -11.97 8.52 9.70
C PHE A 319 -10.58 7.91 9.97
N LEU A 320 -10.28 7.61 11.24
CA LEU A 320 -8.98 7.05 11.64
C LEU A 320 -8.75 5.69 10.99
N ARG A 321 -9.76 4.81 10.98
CA ARG A 321 -9.72 3.52 10.29
C ARG A 321 -9.51 3.68 8.79
N ALA A 322 -10.25 4.57 8.13
CA ALA A 322 -10.10 4.82 6.71
C ALA A 322 -8.69 5.31 6.36
N ASN A 323 -8.13 6.23 7.17
CA ASN A 323 -6.76 6.70 7.01
C ASN A 323 -5.75 5.55 7.15
N GLY A 324 -5.88 4.74 8.22
CA GLY A 324 -5.03 3.57 8.45
C GLY A 324 -5.07 2.55 7.31
N ILE A 325 -6.25 2.23 6.80
CA ILE A 325 -6.42 1.32 5.65
C ILE A 325 -5.71 1.85 4.42
N ALA A 326 -5.99 3.10 4.02
CA ALA A 326 -5.46 3.66 2.79
C ALA A 326 -3.93 3.83 2.85
N SER A 327 -3.41 4.43 3.91
CA SER A 327 -1.97 4.68 4.07
C SER A 327 -1.17 3.38 4.13
N LEU A 328 -1.60 2.41 4.95
CA LEU A 328 -0.86 1.16 5.10
C LEU A 328 -0.99 0.25 3.87
N PHE A 329 -2.14 0.24 3.20
CA PHE A 329 -2.29 -0.45 1.92
C PHE A 329 -1.39 0.15 0.84
N ALA A 330 -1.36 1.49 0.72
CA ALA A 330 -0.50 2.15 -0.26
C ALA A 330 0.98 1.87 0.01
N TRP A 331 1.39 1.92 1.27
CA TRP A 331 2.78 1.69 1.65
C TRP A 331 3.23 0.25 1.43
N THR A 332 2.47 -0.72 1.93
CA THR A 332 2.77 -2.15 1.73
C THR A 332 2.68 -2.57 0.27
N GLY A 333 1.69 -2.06 -0.48
CA GLY A 333 1.54 -2.31 -1.91
C GLY A 333 2.73 -1.77 -2.71
N ALA A 334 3.20 -0.57 -2.40
CA ALA A 334 4.40 0.00 -3.03
C ALA A 334 5.66 -0.80 -2.69
N GLN A 335 5.82 -1.24 -1.43
CA GLN A 335 6.92 -2.12 -1.02
C GLN A 335 6.90 -3.46 -1.78
N ALA A 336 5.73 -4.09 -1.94
CA ALA A 336 5.59 -5.33 -2.70
C ALA A 336 5.97 -5.13 -4.18
N MET A 337 5.54 -4.03 -4.79
CA MET A 337 5.91 -3.72 -6.18
C MET A 337 7.39 -3.42 -6.37
N TYR A 338 8.05 -2.84 -5.37
CA TYR A 338 9.51 -2.67 -5.36
C TYR A 338 10.27 -4.00 -5.26
N GLN A 339 9.61 -5.09 -4.85
CA GLN A 339 10.16 -6.46 -4.92
C GLN A 339 9.77 -7.21 -6.20
N GLY A 340 9.07 -6.54 -7.13
CA GLY A 340 8.64 -7.11 -8.41
C GLY A 340 7.29 -7.84 -8.39
N PHE A 341 6.59 -7.88 -7.25
CA PHE A 341 5.23 -8.41 -7.17
C PHE A 341 4.22 -7.43 -7.80
N TRP A 342 3.18 -7.95 -8.42
CA TRP A 342 2.11 -7.13 -8.99
C TRP A 342 0.87 -7.97 -9.23
N ASP A 343 -0.18 -7.35 -9.77
CA ASP A 343 -1.51 -7.94 -10.02
C ASP A 343 -1.52 -9.36 -10.64
N ARG A 344 -0.49 -9.78 -11.40
CA ARG A 344 -0.37 -11.14 -11.97
C ARG A 344 0.67 -12.03 -11.30
N GLU A 345 1.64 -11.45 -10.61
CA GLU A 345 2.66 -12.15 -9.83
C GLU A 345 2.43 -11.77 -8.37
N ASP A 346 1.43 -12.42 -7.76
CA ASP A 346 0.99 -12.11 -6.40
C ASP A 346 2.09 -12.38 -5.38
N VAL A 347 1.94 -11.79 -4.19
CA VAL A 347 2.93 -11.93 -3.12
C VAL A 347 3.07 -13.39 -2.67
N THR A 348 4.32 -13.84 -2.52
CA THR A 348 4.64 -15.17 -1.99
C THR A 348 4.74 -15.19 -0.46
N ARG A 349 4.89 -14.02 0.14
CA ARG A 349 4.95 -13.80 1.59
C ARG A 349 4.21 -12.51 1.96
N PRO A 350 3.58 -12.42 3.14
CA PRO A 350 2.89 -11.21 3.54
C PRO A 350 3.82 -10.02 3.76
N PHE A 351 3.40 -8.81 3.41
CA PHE A 351 4.09 -7.57 3.76
C PHE A 351 3.37 -6.90 4.91
N VAL A 352 4.10 -6.64 5.99
CA VAL A 352 3.55 -6.05 7.21
C VAL A 352 4.05 -4.62 7.38
N SER A 353 3.18 -3.74 7.83
CA SER A 353 3.55 -2.39 8.27
C SER A 353 2.62 -1.92 9.39
N GLN A 354 3.11 -0.99 10.19
CA GLN A 354 2.40 -0.43 11.33
C GLN A 354 2.12 1.05 11.10
N ALA A 355 1.04 1.58 11.67
CA ALA A 355 0.80 3.01 11.73
C ALA A 355 0.26 3.45 13.08
N VAL A 356 0.66 4.65 13.49
CA VAL A 356 0.12 5.37 14.63
C VAL A 356 -0.49 6.66 14.13
N ILE A 357 -1.79 6.83 14.35
CA ILE A 357 -2.54 8.03 13.94
C ILE A 357 -2.90 8.81 15.19
N THR A 358 -2.55 10.09 15.23
CA THR A 358 -2.78 10.93 16.41
C THR A 358 -3.30 12.32 16.07
N ASP A 359 -4.10 12.89 16.95
CA ASP A 359 -4.50 14.30 16.94
C ASP A 359 -3.65 15.17 17.89
N GLY A 360 -2.63 14.57 18.51
CA GLY A 360 -1.74 15.17 19.50
C GLY A 360 -2.09 14.85 20.96
N LYS A 361 -3.30 14.33 21.23
CA LYS A 361 -3.74 13.88 22.56
C LYS A 361 -4.18 12.43 22.56
N TYR A 362 -4.91 12.02 21.54
CA TYR A 362 -5.39 10.66 21.33
C TYR A 362 -4.53 9.95 20.29
N PHE A 363 -4.29 8.66 20.52
CA PHE A 363 -3.45 7.81 19.70
C PHE A 363 -4.25 6.57 19.32
N SER A 364 -4.24 6.24 18.03
CA SER A 364 -4.87 5.04 17.47
C SER A 364 -3.80 4.22 16.78
N PHE A 365 -3.76 2.93 17.11
CA PHE A 365 -2.71 2.02 16.68
C PHE A 365 -3.28 1.07 15.62
N PHE A 366 -2.58 0.95 14.50
CA PHE A 366 -2.98 0.10 13.39
C PHE A 366 -1.83 -0.81 12.95
N CYS A 367 -2.18 -2.06 12.68
CA CYS A 367 -1.29 -3.07 12.13
C CYS A 367 -1.90 -3.56 10.82
N TYR A 368 -1.13 -3.60 9.74
CA TYR A 368 -1.61 -4.04 8.43
C TYR A 368 -0.76 -5.17 7.90
N GLN A 369 -1.43 -6.16 7.32
CA GLN A 369 -0.81 -7.27 6.63
C GLN A 369 -1.36 -7.40 5.21
N LEU A 370 -0.50 -7.14 4.23
CA LEU A 370 -0.76 -7.30 2.82
C LEU A 370 -0.52 -8.76 2.42
N ASN A 371 -1.61 -9.45 2.15
CA ASN A 371 -1.65 -10.86 1.77
C ASN A 371 -1.86 -11.04 0.25
N THR A 372 -2.35 -10.01 -0.45
CA THR A 372 -2.54 -10.06 -1.89
C THR A 372 -2.52 -8.68 -2.55
N VAL A 373 -1.94 -8.61 -3.75
CA VAL A 373 -1.99 -7.46 -4.68
C VAL A 373 -2.79 -7.78 -5.96
N ALA A 374 -3.24 -9.04 -6.09
CA ALA A 374 -4.07 -9.52 -7.19
C ALA A 374 -5.53 -9.06 -7.04
N LEU A 375 -5.78 -7.80 -7.39
CA LEU A 375 -7.07 -7.12 -7.19
C LEU A 375 -7.86 -6.90 -8.48
N SER A 376 -7.26 -7.12 -9.65
CA SER A 376 -7.99 -7.07 -10.92
C SER A 376 -9.07 -8.15 -11.01
N VAL A 377 -10.09 -7.91 -11.84
CA VAL A 377 -11.18 -8.88 -12.03
C VAL A 377 -10.65 -10.22 -12.56
N GLU A 378 -9.60 -10.19 -13.37
CA GLU A 378 -9.01 -11.41 -13.93
C GLU A 378 -8.13 -12.19 -12.95
N ALA A 379 -7.58 -11.53 -11.92
CA ALA A 379 -6.71 -12.18 -10.93
C ALA A 379 -7.44 -12.52 -9.63
N ASP A 380 -8.56 -11.84 -9.35
CA ASP A 380 -9.32 -12.01 -8.10
C ASP A 380 -10.35 -13.16 -8.15
N SER A 381 -10.69 -13.69 -9.33
CA SER A 381 -11.77 -14.69 -9.49
C SER A 381 -11.61 -15.93 -8.61
N ASP A 382 -10.37 -16.40 -8.47
CA ASP A 382 -10.03 -17.64 -7.76
C ASP A 382 -9.09 -17.37 -6.57
N ASN A 383 -9.02 -16.12 -6.11
CA ASN A 383 -8.10 -15.70 -5.06
C ASN A 383 -8.80 -15.63 -3.69
N PRO A 384 -8.61 -16.61 -2.79
CA PRO A 384 -9.22 -16.60 -1.47
C PRO A 384 -8.56 -15.60 -0.51
N ARG A 385 -7.34 -15.13 -0.82
CA ARG A 385 -6.55 -14.24 0.06
C ARG A 385 -7.24 -12.89 0.21
N LYS A 386 -7.24 -12.38 1.44
CA LYS A 386 -7.73 -11.04 1.78
C LYS A 386 -6.68 -10.32 2.60
N ASN A 387 -6.58 -9.02 2.43
CA ASN A 387 -5.69 -8.21 3.26
C ASN A 387 -6.30 -8.05 4.65
N LEU A 388 -5.48 -7.91 5.68
CA LEU A 388 -5.94 -7.78 7.06
C LEU A 388 -5.44 -6.46 7.64
N ILE A 389 -6.31 -5.80 8.40
CA ILE A 389 -5.93 -4.67 9.24
C ILE A 389 -6.50 -4.86 10.64
N TRP A 390 -5.65 -4.66 11.64
CA TRP A 390 -6.03 -4.57 13.04
C TRP A 390 -5.97 -3.12 13.47
N GLY A 391 -6.90 -2.70 14.33
CA GLY A 391 -6.88 -1.35 14.86
C GLY A 391 -7.55 -1.22 16.21
N THR A 392 -6.97 -0.41 17.09
CA THR A 392 -7.59 -0.01 18.35
C THR A 392 -8.55 1.15 18.15
N GLU A 393 -9.45 1.34 19.11
CA GLU A 393 -10.08 2.66 19.30
C GLU A 393 -9.03 3.68 19.76
N SER A 394 -9.42 4.95 19.74
CA SER A 394 -8.52 6.03 20.12
C SER A 394 -8.28 6.12 21.63
N LEU A 395 -7.02 5.98 22.02
CA LEU A 395 -6.57 6.00 23.41
C LEU A 395 -5.98 7.35 23.78
N LYS A 396 -6.39 7.90 24.93
CA LYS A 396 -5.90 9.19 25.42
C LYS A 396 -4.53 9.03 26.07
N LEU A 397 -3.54 9.81 25.61
CA LEU A 397 -2.17 9.80 26.15
C LEU A 397 -2.05 10.64 27.43
N TYR A 398 -2.65 11.83 27.47
CA TYR A 398 -2.62 12.73 28.62
C TYR A 398 -3.86 13.64 28.62
N ASP A 399 -4.21 14.20 29.79
CA ASP A 399 -5.37 15.08 29.94
C ASP A 399 -5.06 16.51 29.51
N GLY A 400 -3.99 17.05 30.06
CA GLY A 400 -3.59 18.44 29.88
C GLY A 400 -2.20 18.74 30.40
N VAL A 401 -1.82 20.01 30.32
CA VAL A 401 -0.60 20.54 30.92
C VAL A 401 -1.02 21.70 31.82
N GLU A 402 -0.76 21.55 33.12
CA GLU A 402 -1.17 22.48 34.17
C GLU A 402 0.05 22.75 35.06
N ASP A 403 0.31 24.03 35.38
CA ASP A 403 1.42 24.48 36.24
C ASP A 403 2.79 23.85 35.90
N GLY A 404 3.07 23.70 34.60
CA GLY A 404 4.33 23.11 34.12
C GLY A 404 4.46 21.60 34.34
N LYS A 405 3.36 20.89 34.60
CA LYS A 405 3.31 19.43 34.74
C LYS A 405 2.30 18.82 33.76
N VAL A 406 2.60 17.61 33.28
CA VAL A 406 1.67 16.83 32.46
C VAL A 406 0.71 16.09 33.37
N VAL A 407 -0.59 16.33 33.19
CA VAL A 407 -1.65 15.71 33.99
C VAL A 407 -2.18 14.47 33.28
N GLY A 408 -2.35 13.37 34.03
CA GLY A 408 -3.00 12.15 33.54
C GLY A 408 -2.22 11.39 32.47
N LEU A 409 -0.89 11.38 32.51
CA LEU A 409 -0.07 10.65 31.53
C LEU A 409 -0.31 9.13 31.64
N ASN A 410 -0.88 8.56 30.59
CA ASN A 410 -1.30 7.17 30.50
C ASN A 410 -0.15 6.25 30.05
N ASP A 411 0.38 5.45 30.97
CA ASP A 411 1.46 4.50 30.69
C ASP A 411 1.06 3.41 29.69
N GLY A 412 -0.20 3.01 29.62
CA GLY A 412 -0.64 1.98 28.68
C GLY A 412 -0.40 2.38 27.22
N VAL A 413 -0.64 3.66 26.89
CA VAL A 413 -0.41 4.19 25.54
C VAL A 413 1.08 4.29 25.23
N LEU A 414 1.91 4.73 26.20
CA LEU A 414 3.36 4.74 26.02
C LEU A 414 3.91 3.32 25.80
N LYS A 415 3.43 2.34 26.58
CA LYS A 415 3.86 0.94 26.47
C LYS A 415 3.54 0.39 25.08
N LEU A 416 2.33 0.62 24.57
CA LEU A 416 1.96 0.22 23.21
C LEU A 416 2.84 0.88 22.15
N LEU A 417 3.10 2.19 22.29
CA LEU A 417 3.98 2.92 21.37
C LEU A 417 5.40 2.34 21.35
N VAL A 418 5.94 2.01 22.52
CA VAL A 418 7.26 1.39 22.66
C VAL A 418 7.25 -0.03 22.08
N GLN A 419 6.22 -0.84 22.34
CA GLN A 419 6.09 -2.19 21.77
C GLN A 419 6.05 -2.19 20.24
N PHE A 420 5.38 -1.20 19.62
CA PHE A 420 5.40 -1.03 18.16
C PHE A 420 6.82 -0.82 17.66
N LEU A 421 7.55 0.15 18.24
CA LEU A 421 8.93 0.48 17.86
C LEU A 421 9.95 -0.63 18.16
N LEU A 422 9.68 -1.47 19.17
CA LEU A 422 10.48 -2.65 19.47
C LEU A 422 10.22 -3.84 18.54
N ASN A 423 9.22 -3.77 17.65
CA ASN A 423 8.95 -4.87 16.74
C ASN A 423 10.15 -5.12 15.82
N GLN A 424 10.59 -6.37 15.74
CA GLN A 424 11.78 -6.81 15.00
C GLN A 424 11.43 -7.80 13.87
N PRO A 425 12.20 -7.76 12.76
CA PRO A 425 12.23 -8.76 11.69
C PRO A 425 12.38 -10.20 12.12
#